data_AF-A0A917E6K5-F1
#
_entry.id   AF-A0A917E6K5-F1
#
_cell.length_a   1.000
_cell.length_b   1.000
_cell.length_c   1.000
_cell.angle_alpha   90.00
_cell.angle_beta   90.00
_cell.angle_gamma   90.00
#
_symmetry.space_group_name_H-M   'P 1'
#
loop_
_entity.id
_entity.type
_entity.pdbx_description
1 polymer ?
#
loop_
_entity_poly.entity_id
_entity_poly.type
_entity_poly.pdbx_seq_one_letter_code
_entity_poly.pdbx_strand_id
1 'polypeptide(L)'
;MDDRRVVGGIVYLIRNGLQWKDAPVDYGPRKTLYNRFIRRSRLGVFNRIFAALVGEGPRPERLMIDATHLKAHRTAASLLKGGMFPDVSDAPKAA
;
A
#
# COMPACT_ATOMS: atom_id res chain seq x y z
N MET A 1 13.49 0.94 -17.88
CA MET A 1 12.10 0.45 -17.91
C MET A 1 11.19 1.64 -18.02
N ASP A 2 10.17 1.54 -18.86
CA ASP A 2 9.14 2.58 -19.00
C ASP A 2 8.35 2.74 -17.68
N ASP A 3 8.31 3.98 -17.17
CA ASP A 3 7.63 4.32 -15.93
C ASP A 3 6.10 4.18 -16.05
N ARG A 4 5.53 4.38 -17.24
CA ARG A 4 4.09 4.17 -17.50
C ARG A 4 3.72 2.70 -17.34
N ARG A 5 4.54 1.81 -17.92
CA ARG A 5 4.40 0.35 -17.77
C ARG A 5 4.45 -0.10 -16.30
N VAL A 6 5.39 0.44 -15.53
CA VAL A 6 5.52 0.11 -14.08
C VAL A 6 4.31 0.60 -13.28
N VAL A 7 3.85 1.84 -13.50
CA VAL A 7 2.66 2.37 -12.82
C VAL A 7 1.41 1.58 -13.21
N GLY A 8 1.25 1.24 -14.50
CA GLY A 8 0.16 0.40 -14.98
C GLY A 8 0.11 -0.96 -14.27
N GLY A 9 1.26 -1.61 -14.11
CA GLY A 9 1.35 -2.88 -13.39
C GLY A 9 0.99 -2.78 -11.91
N ILE A 10 1.42 -1.72 -11.23
CA ILE A 10 1.05 -1.45 -9.84
C ILE A 10 -0.47 -1.25 -9.71
N VAL A 11 -1.07 -0.43 -10.57
CA VAL A 11 -2.51 -0.16 -10.57
C VAL A 11 -3.30 -1.45 -10.85
N TYR A 12 -2.85 -2.25 -11.81
CA TYR A 12 -3.48 -3.53 -12.15
C TYR A 12 -3.52 -4.49 -10.95
N LEU A 13 -2.40 -4.65 -10.24
CA LEU A 13 -2.32 -5.52 -9.07
C LEU A 13 -3.25 -5.06 -7.94
N ILE A 14 -3.23 -3.75 -7.63
CA ILE A 14 -4.03 -3.17 -6.54
C ILE A 14 -5.52 -3.28 -6.87
N ARG A 15 -5.92 -2.94 -8.09
CA ARG A 15 -7.33 -2.98 -8.52
C ARG A 15 -7.94 -4.37 -8.43
N ASN A 16 -7.15 -5.41 -8.69
CA ASN A 16 -7.61 -6.80 -8.70
C ASN A 16 -7.29 -7.56 -7.40
N GLY A 17 -6.63 -6.91 -6.41
CA GLY A 17 -6.25 -7.56 -5.15
C GLY A 17 -5.24 -8.70 -5.30
N LEU A 18 -4.40 -8.66 -6.34
CA LEU A 18 -3.47 -9.75 -6.67
C LEU A 18 -2.19 -9.68 -5.83
N GLN A 19 -1.55 -10.84 -5.60
CA GLN A 19 -0.23 -10.87 -5.00
C GLN A 19 0.82 -10.38 -6.01
N TRP A 20 1.88 -9.72 -5.54
CA TRP A 20 2.97 -9.22 -6.40
C TRP A 20 3.63 -10.30 -7.27
N LYS A 21 3.60 -11.57 -6.82
CA LYS A 21 4.15 -12.71 -7.57
C LYS A 21 3.31 -13.05 -8.81
N ASP A 22 2.03 -12.69 -8.80
CA ASP A 22 1.05 -12.97 -9.85
C ASP A 22 0.94 -11.80 -10.84
N ALA A 23 1.89 -10.87 -10.81
CA ALA A 23 1.96 -9.75 -11.74
C ALA A 23 2.16 -10.25 -13.18
N PRO A 24 1.37 -9.78 -14.16
CA PRO A 24 1.60 -10.13 -15.56
C PRO A 24 3.00 -9.73 -16.00
N VAL A 25 3.67 -10.63 -16.74
CA VAL A 25 5.04 -10.43 -17.26
C VAL A 25 5.12 -9.18 -18.14
N ASP A 26 4.01 -8.82 -18.77
CA ASP A 26 3.86 -7.62 -19.59
C ASP A 26 4.03 -6.32 -18.82
N TYR A 27 4.06 -6.31 -17.48
CA TYR A 27 4.38 -5.12 -16.70
C TYR A 27 5.84 -5.08 -16.19
N GLY A 28 6.57 -6.17 -16.40
CA GLY A 28 7.96 -6.32 -15.98
C GLY A 28 8.17 -7.13 -14.70
N PRO A 29 9.42 -7.25 -14.22
CA PRO A 29 9.74 -8.08 -13.07
C PRO A 29 8.99 -7.67 -11.80
N ARG A 30 8.38 -8.64 -11.12
CA ARG A 30 7.67 -8.44 -9.84
C ARG A 30 8.45 -7.63 -8.81
N LYS A 31 9.77 -7.86 -8.71
CA LYS A 31 10.66 -7.17 -7.76
C LYS A 31 10.76 -5.67 -8.07
N THR A 32 10.76 -5.32 -9.36
CA THR A 32 10.77 -3.93 -9.80
C THR A 32 9.47 -3.22 -9.45
N LEU A 33 8.33 -3.85 -9.71
CA LEU A 33 7.00 -3.32 -9.37
C LEU A 33 6.90 -3.06 -7.86
N TYR A 34 7.24 -4.07 -7.04
CA TYR A 34 7.20 -3.96 -5.58
C TYR A 34 8.15 -2.87 -5.05
N ASN A 35 9.41 -2.85 -5.48
CA ASN A 35 10.38 -1.86 -5.02
C ASN A 35 10.00 -0.43 -5.42
N ARG A 36 9.47 -0.25 -6.64
CA ARG A 36 8.98 1.04 -7.12
C ARG A 36 7.75 1.50 -6.33
N PHE A 37 6.81 0.59 -6.08
CA PHE A 37 5.65 0.85 -5.23
C PHE A 37 6.10 1.32 -3.84
N ILE A 38 6.87 0.50 -3.10
CA ILE A 38 7.32 0.84 -1.74
C ILE A 38 8.07 2.17 -1.70
N ARG A 39 8.98 2.42 -2.65
CA ARG A 39 9.73 3.68 -2.71
C ARG A 39 8.80 4.88 -2.92
N ARG A 40 7.85 4.79 -3.85
CA ARG A 40 6.91 5.87 -4.15
C ARG A 40 5.89 6.08 -3.03
N SER A 41 5.42 5.01 -2.39
CA SER A 41 4.54 5.08 -1.22
C SER A 41 5.23 5.78 -0.05
N ARG A 42 6.49 5.43 0.25
CA ARG A 42 7.29 6.09 1.30
C ARG A 42 7.56 7.57 1.00
N LEU A 43 7.75 7.91 -0.27
CA LEU A 43 7.91 9.31 -0.70
C LEU A 43 6.57 10.07 -0.80
N GLY A 44 5.44 9.45 -0.43
CA GLY A 44 4.11 10.07 -0.49
C GLY A 44 3.62 10.38 -1.90
N VAL A 45 4.21 9.78 -2.94
CA VAL A 45 3.89 10.08 -4.35
C VAL A 45 2.44 9.76 -4.66
N PHE A 46 1.95 8.59 -4.22
CA PHE A 46 0.55 8.20 -4.46
C PHE A 46 -0.44 9.12 -3.77
N ASN A 47 -0.12 9.58 -2.54
CA ASN A 47 -0.97 10.54 -1.82
C ASN A 47 -1.06 11.87 -2.57
N ARG A 48 0.05 12.37 -3.12
CA ARG A 48 0.06 13.61 -3.92
C ARG A 48 -0.74 13.45 -5.22
N ILE A 49 -0.58 12.31 -5.91
CA ILE A 49 -1.35 12.02 -7.12
C ILE A 49 -2.85 12.00 -6.80
N PHE A 50 -3.23 11.29 -5.73
CA PHE A 50 -4.63 11.20 -5.32
C PHE A 50 -5.20 12.59 -4.96
N ALA A 51 -4.47 13.38 -4.18
CA ALA A 51 -4.88 14.73 -3.81
C ALA A 51 -5.06 15.65 -5.04
N ALA A 52 -4.15 15.58 -6.02
CA ALA A 52 -4.25 16.34 -7.26
C ALA A 52 -5.49 15.93 -8.07
N LEU A 53 -5.72 14.61 -8.25
CA LEU A 53 -6.88 14.09 -8.99
C LEU A 53 -8.21 14.44 -8.31
N VAL A 54 -8.27 14.41 -6.97
CA VAL A 54 -9.45 14.83 -6.22
C VAL A 54 -9.69 16.34 -6.36
N GLY A 55 -8.64 17.15 -6.46
CA GLY A 55 -8.74 18.60 -6.64
C GLY A 55 -9.24 19.03 -8.03
N GLU A 56 -8.99 18.23 -9.06
CA GLU A 56 -9.46 18.49 -10.43
C GLU A 56 -10.90 18.01 -10.68
N GLY A 57 -11.39 17.07 -9.87
CA GLY A 57 -12.72 16.48 -10.02
C GLY A 57 -13.83 17.28 -9.33
N PRO A 58 -15.10 17.09 -9.74
CA PRO A 58 -16.23 17.58 -8.97
C PRO A 58 -16.22 16.96 -7.57
N ARG A 59 -16.50 17.78 -6.55
CA ARG A 59 -16.56 17.28 -5.17
C ARG A 59 -17.67 16.23 -5.07
N PRO A 60 -17.37 14.99 -4.62
CA PRO A 60 -18.38 13.96 -4.55
C PRO A 60 -19.44 14.35 -3.51
N GLU A 61 -20.72 14.28 -3.89
CA GLU A 61 -21.85 14.49 -2.98
C GLU A 61 -21.94 13.39 -1.91
N ARG A 62 -21.39 12.21 -2.20
CA ARG A 62 -21.33 11.06 -1.31
C ARG A 62 -19.98 10.36 -1.44
N LEU A 63 -19.27 10.23 -0.32
CA LEU A 63 -18.02 9.49 -0.22
C LEU A 63 -18.26 8.19 0.54
N MET A 64 -18.04 7.05 -0.11
CA MET A 64 -18.06 5.73 0.54
C MET A 64 -16.62 5.22 0.57
N ILE A 65 -16.09 5.05 1.78
CA ILE A 65 -14.76 4.47 2.02
C ILE A 65 -14.99 3.08 2.58
N ASP A 66 -14.56 2.05 1.85
CA ASP A 66 -14.46 0.69 2.35
C ASP A 66 -13.00 0.33 2.64
N ALA A 67 -12.81 -0.59 3.59
CA ALA A 67 -11.51 -1.16 3.90
C ALA A 67 -11.67 -2.66 4.08
N THR A 68 -10.83 -3.44 3.41
CA THR A 68 -10.76 -4.88 3.64
C THR A 68 -9.70 -5.16 4.70
N HIS A 69 -10.11 -5.67 5.86
CA HIS A 69 -9.19 -6.10 6.92
C HIS A 69 -9.13 -7.64 6.97
N LEU A 70 -7.95 -8.21 6.77
CA LEU A 70 -7.71 -9.64 6.96
C LEU A 70 -7.02 -9.87 8.31
N LYS A 71 -7.72 -10.52 9.24
CA LYS A 71 -7.14 -10.90 10.54
C LYS A 71 -6.15 -12.05 10.34
N ALA A 72 -4.87 -11.79 10.56
CA ALA A 72 -3.84 -12.82 10.54
C ALA A 72 -3.77 -13.56 11.89
N HIS A 73 -3.50 -14.87 11.86
CA HIS A 73 -3.22 -15.65 13.08
C HIS A 73 -1.97 -15.10 13.78
N ARG A 74 -1.90 -15.17 15.12
CA ARG A 74 -0.81 -14.58 15.92
C ARG A 74 0.59 -14.94 15.39
N THR A 75 0.78 -16.18 14.97
CA THR A 75 2.06 -16.70 14.44
C THR A 75 2.43 -16.08 13.09
N ALA A 76 1.44 -15.71 12.26
CA ALA A 76 1.67 -14.99 11.01
C ALA A 76 1.93 -13.49 11.24
N ALA A 77 1.31 -12.91 12.27
CA ALA A 77 1.46 -11.50 12.63
C ALA A 77 2.77 -11.19 13.38
N SER A 78 3.40 -12.18 14.02
CA SER A 78 4.61 -12.01 14.85
C SER A 78 5.94 -12.27 14.12
N LEU A 79 5.91 -12.59 12.82
CA LEU A 79 7.14 -12.74 12.02
C LEU A 79 7.67 -11.37 11.54
N LEU A 80 8.07 -10.53 12.50
CA LEU A 80 9.10 -9.53 12.23
C LEU A 80 10.42 -10.26 12.08
N LYS A 81 10.92 -10.35 10.84
CA LYS A 81 12.32 -10.72 10.60
C LYS A 81 13.20 -9.57 11.11
N GLY A 82 13.46 -9.53 12.43
CA GLY A 82 14.29 -8.50 13.05
C GLY A 82 13.82 -7.93 14.40
N GLY A 83 12.75 -8.44 15.02
CA GLY A 83 12.48 -8.25 16.46
C GLY A 83 12.60 -6.82 17.01
N MET A 84 11.97 -5.83 16.38
CA MET A 84 11.86 -4.48 16.95
C MET A 84 10.41 -4.04 16.95
N PHE A 85 9.72 -4.28 18.07
CA PHE A 85 8.63 -3.40 18.48
C PHE A 85 9.27 -2.31 19.33
N PRO A 86 9.05 -1.00 19.07
CA PRO A 86 9.31 -0.01 20.09
C PRO A 86 8.36 -0.33 21.26
N ASP A 87 8.94 -0.68 22.40
CA ASP A 87 8.23 -0.87 23.65
C ASP A 87 7.67 0.49 24.08
N VAL A 88 6.44 0.77 23.66
CA VAL A 88 5.63 1.82 24.26
C VAL A 88 4.63 1.08 25.13
N SER A 89 5.09 0.72 26.33
CA SER A 89 4.21 0.25 27.38
C SER A 89 3.43 1.45 27.92
N ASP A 90 2.12 1.46 27.63
CA ASP A 90 1.16 2.38 28.24
C ASP A 90 1.15 2.15 29.76
N ALA A 91 1.85 2.99 30.51
CA ALA A 91 1.73 3.03 31.96
C ALA A 91 0.35 3.61 32.34
N PRO A 92 -0.46 2.92 33.17
CA PRO A 92 -1.73 3.47 33.61
C PRO A 92 -1.50 4.66 34.56
N LYS A 93 -2.15 5.78 34.26
CA LYS A 93 -2.16 6.99 35.08
C LYS A 93 -3.00 6.74 36.33
N ALA A 94 -2.39 6.77 37.52
CA ALA A 94 -3.10 6.71 38.79
C ALA A 94 -3.89 8.01 39.04
N ALA A 95 -5.04 7.85 39.71
CA ALA A 95 -5.96 8.92 40.13
C ALA A 95 -5.39 9.76 41.29
#